data_AF-A0A812JRH7-F1
#
_entry.id   AF-A0A812JRH7-F1
#
_cell.length_a   1.000
_cell.length_b   1.000
_cell.length_c   1.000
_cell.angle_alpha   90.00
_cell.angle_beta   90.00
_cell.angle_gamma   90.00
#
_symmetry.space_group_name_H-M   'P 1'
#
loop_
_entity.id
_entity.type
_entity.pdbx_description
1 polymer ?
#
loop_
_entity_poly.entity_id
_entity_poly.type
_entity_poly.pdbx_seq_one_letter_code
_entity_poly.pdbx_strand_id
1 'polypeptide(L)'
;VFSFEGGKTITATLEANPSHLETVNTVTLGRARAKQYYLGNTEESRTRVLPILFHGDASFAGQGVVYETMQLAHVQEFDVGGTIHVIINNQVGFTTDPVDDRSTLYTSDLGKSFNLPILHVNGDDPVAVTSAFELAAEWRQTWQTDVIVDVVCYRRFGHNETDAPEYTQPVLYKQINKHPRTEAVYAKSLVDSGAATPQELEAMKSSIWKEHEAAFKEADSFKPSEEAEWVATKWEGFVRPTDMSNSHPTGVDVELLRKIGERLCYTPDGFKVHNGLKRQLKKKMEDLEGGETIDWATAEALAFGSLLLEGNHVRMKGLCETGPIVKESKSEPPVDVCPRCFRPSK
;
A
#
# COMPACT_ATOMS: atom_id res chain seq x y z
N VAL A 1 -11.57 -8.79 11.75
CA VAL A 1 -12.71 -8.58 10.82
C VAL A 1 -13.72 -7.73 11.55
N PHE A 2 -14.11 -6.60 10.97
CA PHE A 2 -15.15 -5.72 11.48
C PHE A 2 -16.47 -6.12 10.83
N SER A 3 -17.52 -6.25 11.63
CA SER A 3 -18.87 -6.55 11.16
C SER A 3 -19.73 -5.31 11.33
N PHE A 4 -20.42 -4.91 10.26
CA PHE A 4 -21.29 -3.74 10.22
C PHE A 4 -22.76 -4.16 10.15
N GLU A 5 -23.65 -3.22 10.45
CA GLU A 5 -25.10 -3.43 10.28
C GLU A 5 -25.42 -3.86 8.85
N GLY A 6 -26.37 -4.80 8.71
CA GLY A 6 -26.71 -5.40 7.41
C GLY A 6 -25.81 -6.56 6.96
N GLY A 7 -24.94 -7.08 7.84
CA GLY A 7 -24.16 -8.30 7.60
C GLY A 7 -22.91 -8.11 6.72
N LYS A 8 -22.55 -6.86 6.41
CA LYS A 8 -21.31 -6.53 5.69
C LYS A 8 -20.11 -6.70 6.62
N THR A 9 -19.03 -7.26 6.09
CA THR A 9 -17.79 -7.46 6.84
C THR A 9 -16.61 -6.83 6.11
N ILE A 10 -15.69 -6.24 6.87
CA ILE A 10 -14.44 -5.67 6.37
C ILE A 10 -13.26 -6.28 7.13
N THR A 11 -12.27 -6.75 6.41
CA THR A 11 -10.99 -7.18 7.01
C THR A 11 -10.00 -6.03 6.92
N ALA A 12 -9.71 -5.38 8.05
CA ALA A 12 -8.61 -4.42 8.12
C ALA A 12 -7.32 -5.12 8.58
N THR A 13 -6.20 -4.66 8.02
CA THR A 13 -4.86 -5.11 8.38
C THR A 13 -3.97 -3.88 8.44
N LEU A 14 -3.20 -3.72 9.51
CA LEU A 14 -2.20 -2.68 9.64
C LEU A 14 -0.82 -3.26 9.28
N GLU A 15 -0.05 -2.56 8.46
CA GLU A 15 1.32 -2.98 8.16
C GLU A 15 2.26 -2.60 9.32
N ALA A 16 3.21 -3.47 9.61
CA ALA A 16 4.34 -3.11 10.45
C ALA A 16 5.25 -2.13 9.71
N ASN A 17 5.71 -1.10 10.40
CA ASN A 17 6.58 -0.08 9.84
C ASN A 17 7.79 0.19 10.75
N PRO A 18 8.97 0.52 10.17
CA PRO A 18 10.07 1.07 10.95
C PRO A 18 9.77 2.51 11.36
N SER A 19 10.63 3.08 12.21
CA SER A 19 10.60 4.52 12.53
C SER A 19 10.97 5.43 11.35
N HIS A 20 11.48 4.88 10.25
CA HIS A 20 11.75 5.62 9.02
C HIS A 20 10.42 5.96 8.35
N LEU A 21 9.96 7.21 8.55
CA LEU A 21 8.66 7.67 8.10
C LEU A 21 8.46 7.43 6.60
N GLU A 22 7.22 7.19 6.19
CA GLU A 22 6.79 6.98 4.78
C GLU A 22 7.32 5.72 4.09
N THR A 23 8.32 5.02 4.62
CA THR A 23 8.88 3.81 4.00
C THR A 23 7.88 2.67 3.84
N VAL A 24 6.87 2.62 4.71
CA VAL A 24 5.81 1.60 4.66
C VAL A 24 4.82 1.82 3.51
N ASN A 25 4.76 3.02 2.91
CA ASN A 25 3.77 3.37 1.90
C ASN A 25 3.79 2.38 0.71
N THR A 26 4.97 2.11 0.16
CA THR A 26 5.15 1.17 -0.96
C THR A 26 4.91 -0.28 -0.54
N VAL A 27 5.21 -0.64 0.71
CA VAL A 27 4.94 -1.97 1.27
C VAL A 27 3.44 -2.22 1.35
N THR A 28 2.68 -1.26 1.87
CA THR A 28 1.22 -1.30 1.94
C THR A 28 0.60 -1.44 0.55
N LEU A 29 1.05 -0.64 -0.43
CA LEU A 29 0.54 -0.74 -1.80
C LEU A 29 0.91 -2.08 -2.46
N GLY A 30 2.12 -2.59 -2.22
CA GLY A 30 2.54 -3.91 -2.68
C GLY A 30 1.65 -5.03 -2.13
N ARG A 31 1.31 -4.99 -0.84
CA ARG A 31 0.40 -5.95 -0.23
C ARG A 31 -1.03 -5.80 -0.75
N ALA A 32 -1.51 -4.56 -0.95
CA ALA A 32 -2.82 -4.31 -1.54
C ALA A 32 -2.89 -4.91 -2.96
N ARG A 33 -1.86 -4.69 -3.78
CA ARG A 33 -1.73 -5.27 -5.13
C ARG A 33 -1.72 -6.80 -5.10
N ALA A 34 -1.01 -7.41 -4.15
CA ALA A 34 -1.02 -8.86 -3.97
C ALA A 34 -2.41 -9.38 -3.62
N LYS A 35 -3.12 -8.74 -2.68
CA LYS A 35 -4.51 -9.11 -2.32
C LYS A 35 -5.45 -9.02 -3.54
N GLN A 36 -5.35 -7.96 -4.33
CA GLN A 36 -6.13 -7.79 -5.56
C GLN A 36 -5.85 -8.91 -6.57
N TYR A 37 -4.58 -9.29 -6.71
CA TYR A 37 -4.19 -10.39 -7.59
C TYR A 37 -4.87 -11.71 -7.19
N TYR A 38 -4.81 -12.08 -5.90
CA TYR A 38 -5.48 -13.28 -5.39
C TYR A 38 -7.01 -13.20 -5.39
N LEU A 39 -7.58 -12.01 -5.57
CA LEU A 39 -9.01 -11.79 -5.82
C LEU A 39 -9.37 -11.79 -7.32
N GLY A 40 -8.45 -12.19 -8.19
CA GLY A 40 -8.67 -12.34 -9.64
C GLY A 40 -8.08 -11.24 -10.51
N ASN A 41 -7.41 -10.24 -9.93
CA ASN A 41 -6.75 -9.13 -10.65
C ASN A 41 -7.67 -8.40 -11.66
N THR A 42 -8.96 -8.28 -11.34
CA THR A 42 -9.97 -7.59 -12.14
C THR A 42 -10.18 -6.15 -11.63
N GLU A 43 -10.91 -5.33 -12.39
CA GLU A 43 -11.38 -4.03 -11.90
C GLU A 43 -12.20 -4.15 -10.62
N GLU A 44 -13.06 -5.17 -10.54
CA GLU A 44 -13.80 -5.49 -9.32
C GLU A 44 -12.84 -5.79 -8.14
N SER A 45 -11.77 -6.55 -8.37
CA SER A 45 -10.78 -6.83 -7.31
C SER A 45 -10.15 -5.55 -6.74
N ARG A 46 -9.93 -4.52 -7.57
CA ARG A 46 -9.40 -3.21 -7.13
C ARG A 46 -10.38 -2.47 -6.23
N THR A 47 -11.67 -2.56 -6.52
CA THR A 47 -12.72 -1.97 -5.66
C THR A 47 -12.85 -2.65 -4.31
N ARG A 48 -12.53 -3.95 -4.22
CA ARG A 48 -12.65 -4.75 -3.00
C ARG A 48 -11.50 -4.60 -2.01
N VAL A 49 -10.38 -4.00 -2.42
CA VAL A 49 -9.20 -3.76 -1.56
C VAL A 49 -8.88 -2.28 -1.57
N LEU A 50 -9.06 -1.62 -0.43
CA LEU A 50 -8.81 -0.19 -0.25
C LEU A 50 -7.53 0.04 0.58
N PRO A 51 -6.43 0.53 -0.04
CA PRO A 51 -5.29 1.00 0.71
C PRO A 51 -5.57 2.39 1.31
N ILE A 52 -5.18 2.56 2.57
CA ILE A 52 -5.23 3.84 3.30
C ILE A 52 -3.84 4.09 3.85
N LEU A 53 -3.30 5.29 3.61
CA LEU A 53 -1.98 5.69 4.08
C LEU A 53 -2.11 6.90 5.01
N PHE A 54 -1.53 6.81 6.20
CA PHE A 54 -1.48 7.90 7.17
C PHE A 54 -0.09 8.53 7.15
N HIS A 55 -0.07 9.86 7.17
CA HIS A 55 1.15 10.66 7.04
C HIS A 55 1.20 11.75 8.10
N GLY A 56 2.41 12.16 8.49
CA GLY A 56 2.63 13.46 9.13
C GLY A 56 2.83 14.56 8.08
N ASP A 57 2.49 15.80 8.39
CA ASP A 57 2.64 16.94 7.46
C ASP A 57 4.08 17.14 6.96
N ALA A 58 5.05 17.10 7.87
CA ALA A 58 6.46 17.29 7.52
C ALA A 58 7.04 16.10 6.73
N SER A 59 6.68 14.86 7.10
CA SER A 59 7.19 13.66 6.42
C SER A 59 6.57 13.48 5.04
N PHE A 60 5.29 13.81 4.88
CA PHE A 60 4.59 13.79 3.60
C PHE A 60 5.27 14.73 2.58
N ALA A 61 5.61 15.94 3.02
CA ALA A 61 6.26 16.93 2.14
C ALA A 61 7.76 16.65 1.92
N GLY A 62 8.45 16.09 2.93
CA GLY A 62 9.91 15.98 2.93
C GLY A 62 10.49 14.66 2.42
N GLN A 63 9.73 13.56 2.43
CA GLN A 63 10.25 12.24 2.03
C GLN A 63 9.95 11.92 0.55
N GLY A 64 11.00 11.75 -0.25
CA GLY A 64 10.88 11.45 -1.69
C GLY A 64 10.09 10.16 -2.00
N VAL A 65 10.08 9.20 -1.08
CA VAL A 65 9.30 7.96 -1.24
C VAL A 65 7.79 8.20 -1.35
N VAL A 66 7.28 9.32 -0.83
CA VAL A 66 5.87 9.70 -0.98
C VAL A 66 5.55 10.02 -2.44
N TYR A 67 6.39 10.83 -3.08
CA TYR A 67 6.30 11.11 -4.52
C TYR A 67 6.42 9.81 -5.32
N GLU A 68 7.44 9.00 -5.04
CA GLU A 68 7.67 7.73 -5.75
C GLU A 68 6.49 6.77 -5.62
N THR A 69 5.83 6.74 -4.46
CA THR A 69 4.63 5.93 -4.23
C THR A 69 3.47 6.40 -5.11
N MET A 70 3.15 7.69 -5.08
CA MET A 70 2.05 8.26 -5.88
C MET A 70 2.30 8.15 -7.39
N GLN A 71 3.56 8.28 -7.80
CA GLN A 71 3.97 8.12 -9.20
C GLN A 71 3.62 6.74 -9.78
N LEU A 72 3.45 5.72 -8.93
CA LEU A 72 3.09 4.36 -9.34
C LEU A 72 1.58 4.15 -9.54
N ALA A 73 0.71 5.10 -9.15
CA ALA A 73 -0.74 4.92 -9.16
C ALA A 73 -1.32 4.49 -10.52
N HIS A 74 -0.74 4.96 -11.63
CA HIS A 74 -1.19 4.62 -13.00
C HIS A 74 -0.23 3.70 -13.75
N VAL A 75 0.79 3.15 -13.10
CA VAL A 75 1.63 2.13 -13.71
C VAL A 75 0.90 0.81 -13.57
N GLN A 76 0.43 0.23 -14.70
CA GLN A 76 -0.47 -0.95 -14.76
C GLN A 76 -0.16 -2.08 -13.75
N GLU A 77 1.13 -2.32 -13.50
CA GLU A 77 1.59 -3.41 -12.65
C GLU A 77 1.58 -3.09 -11.15
N PHE A 78 1.53 -1.80 -10.80
CA PHE A 78 1.49 -1.25 -9.44
C PHE A 78 0.15 -0.59 -9.10
N ASP A 79 -0.68 -0.32 -10.10
CA ASP A 79 -2.01 0.27 -9.94
C ASP A 79 -2.87 -0.58 -8.99
N VAL A 80 -3.31 0.06 -7.90
CA VAL A 80 -4.17 -0.48 -6.85
C VAL A 80 -5.60 0.11 -6.88
N GLY A 81 -5.95 0.88 -7.91
CA GLY A 81 -7.25 1.50 -8.08
C GLY A 81 -7.51 2.64 -7.09
N GLY A 82 -6.48 3.43 -6.80
CA GLY A 82 -6.56 4.58 -5.93
C GLY A 82 -6.33 4.28 -4.45
N THR A 83 -5.66 5.22 -3.78
CA THR A 83 -5.30 5.21 -2.36
C THR A 83 -5.89 6.42 -1.64
N ILE A 84 -6.41 6.23 -0.43
CA ILE A 84 -6.80 7.36 0.42
C ILE A 84 -5.60 7.74 1.26
N HIS A 85 -5.08 8.95 1.03
CA HIS A 85 -4.00 9.54 1.81
C HIS A 85 -4.60 10.43 2.89
N VAL A 86 -4.20 10.21 4.14
CA VAL A 86 -4.62 10.98 5.28
C VAL A 86 -3.42 11.68 5.87
N ILE A 87 -3.38 13.00 5.78
CA ILE A 87 -2.31 13.80 6.39
C ILE A 87 -2.83 14.29 7.73
N ILE A 88 -2.16 13.87 8.80
CA ILE A 88 -2.38 14.40 10.15
C ILE A 88 -1.51 15.65 10.28
N ASN A 89 -2.06 16.77 9.81
CA ASN A 89 -1.36 18.03 9.71
C ASN A 89 -1.47 18.80 11.02
N ASN A 90 -0.58 18.47 11.95
CA ASN A 90 -0.52 19.13 13.26
C ASN A 90 0.30 20.43 13.23
N GLN A 91 0.75 20.83 12.04
CA GLN A 91 1.47 22.08 11.74
C GLN A 91 2.87 22.16 12.36
N VAL A 92 3.49 21.03 12.73
CA VAL A 92 4.86 21.01 13.28
C VAL A 92 5.56 19.65 13.11
N GLY A 93 6.68 19.64 12.39
CA GLY A 93 7.57 18.48 12.27
C GLY A 93 8.64 18.47 13.37
N PHE A 94 8.47 17.71 14.45
CA PHE A 94 9.35 17.78 15.63
C PHE A 94 9.40 19.19 16.23
N THR A 95 10.43 19.99 15.89
CA THR A 95 10.61 21.40 16.25
C THR A 95 10.70 22.30 15.01
N THR A 96 10.39 21.79 13.82
CA THR A 96 10.47 22.49 12.55
C THR A 96 9.10 23.05 12.18
N ASP A 97 9.07 24.34 11.84
CA ASP A 97 7.85 25.01 11.43
C ASP A 97 7.53 24.69 9.95
N PRO A 98 6.24 24.75 9.55
CA PRO A 98 5.80 24.54 8.17
C PRO A 98 6.54 25.32 7.08
N VAL A 99 7.08 26.49 7.41
CA VAL A 99 7.83 27.32 6.44
C VAL A 99 9.23 26.79 6.18
N ASP A 100 9.75 25.96 7.08
CA ASP A 100 11.08 25.35 7.00
C ASP A 100 11.04 23.88 6.54
N ASP A 101 9.85 23.24 6.53
CA ASP A 101 9.68 21.85 6.08
C ASP A 101 9.35 21.70 4.59
N ARG A 102 8.79 22.73 3.95
CA ARG A 102 8.32 22.69 2.55
C ARG A 102 8.39 24.05 1.87
N SER A 103 8.37 24.02 0.54
CA SER A 103 8.43 25.22 -0.31
C SER A 103 7.10 25.61 -0.94
N THR A 104 5.99 25.02 -0.50
CA THR A 104 4.64 25.24 -1.01
C THR A 104 3.68 25.60 0.13
N LEU A 105 2.47 26.07 -0.20
CA LEU A 105 1.53 26.54 0.81
C LEU A 105 1.00 25.38 1.67
N TYR A 106 0.56 24.30 1.03
CA TYR A 106 0.00 23.15 1.70
C TYR A 106 0.96 21.96 1.65
N THR A 107 0.97 21.17 2.72
CA THR A 107 1.71 19.88 2.73
C THR A 107 1.19 18.94 1.64
N SER A 108 -0.13 18.96 1.38
CA SER A 108 -0.78 18.17 0.34
C SER A 108 -0.48 18.60 -1.10
N ASP A 109 0.26 19.70 -1.32
CA ASP A 109 0.56 20.21 -2.67
C ASP A 109 1.33 19.19 -3.53
N LEU A 110 2.02 18.22 -2.92
CA LEU A 110 2.63 17.11 -3.63
C LEU A 110 1.63 16.37 -4.54
N GLY A 111 0.39 16.20 -4.08
CA GLY A 111 -0.69 15.55 -4.84
C GLY A 111 -1.07 16.29 -6.13
N LYS A 112 -0.78 17.59 -6.23
CA LYS A 112 -1.02 18.36 -7.46
C LYS A 112 -0.17 17.88 -8.62
N SER A 113 1.00 17.28 -8.36
CA SER A 113 1.86 16.67 -9.38
C SER A 113 1.15 15.55 -10.15
N PHE A 114 0.14 14.92 -9.53
CA PHE A 114 -0.64 13.82 -10.07
C PHE A 114 -2.12 14.17 -10.30
N ASN A 115 -2.47 15.46 -10.22
CA ASN A 115 -3.85 15.97 -10.34
C ASN A 115 -4.83 15.33 -9.35
N LEU A 116 -4.39 15.05 -8.13
CA LEU A 116 -5.26 14.44 -7.12
C LEU A 116 -6.26 15.46 -6.55
N PRO A 117 -7.50 15.04 -6.24
CA PRO A 117 -8.37 15.81 -5.37
C PRO A 117 -7.75 15.94 -3.97
N ILE A 118 -7.83 17.14 -3.40
CA ILE A 118 -7.30 17.46 -2.08
C ILE A 118 -8.43 18.09 -1.26
N LEU A 119 -8.77 17.45 -0.15
CA LEU A 119 -9.78 17.90 0.81
C LEU A 119 -9.06 18.42 2.05
N HIS A 120 -9.06 19.73 2.26
CA HIS A 120 -8.59 20.33 3.51
C HIS A 120 -9.75 20.43 4.49
N VAL A 121 -9.57 19.91 5.69
CA VAL A 121 -10.63 19.88 6.70
C VAL A 121 -10.10 20.29 8.07
N ASN A 122 -10.92 21.03 8.81
CA ASN A 122 -10.61 21.45 10.17
C ASN A 122 -10.79 20.27 11.13
N GLY A 123 -9.72 19.84 11.79
CA GLY A 123 -9.74 18.76 12.77
C GLY A 123 -10.61 19.03 14.00
N ASP A 124 -10.93 20.30 14.29
CA ASP A 124 -11.87 20.67 15.36
C ASP A 124 -13.36 20.52 14.98
N ASP A 125 -13.66 20.14 13.74
CA ASP A 125 -15.01 19.83 13.27
C ASP A 125 -15.10 18.35 12.86
N PRO A 126 -15.41 17.44 13.81
CA PRO A 126 -15.52 16.00 13.51
C PRO A 126 -16.56 15.67 12.43
N VAL A 127 -17.62 16.46 12.28
CA VAL A 127 -18.67 16.23 11.27
C VAL A 127 -18.13 16.54 9.87
N ALA A 128 -17.40 17.64 9.72
CA ALA A 128 -16.72 17.97 8.48
C ALA A 128 -15.64 16.93 8.14
N VAL A 129 -14.88 16.46 9.14
CA VAL A 129 -13.88 15.39 8.95
C VAL A 129 -14.56 14.12 8.43
N THR A 130 -15.65 13.66 9.07
CA THR A 130 -16.41 12.50 8.59
C THR A 130 -16.89 12.70 7.15
N SER A 131 -17.46 13.87 6.83
CA SER A 131 -17.94 14.18 5.48
C SER A 131 -16.81 14.15 4.44
N ALA A 132 -15.60 14.62 4.79
CA ALA A 132 -14.44 14.57 3.91
C ALA A 132 -13.98 13.12 3.65
N PHE A 133 -14.03 12.25 4.66
CA PHE A 133 -13.72 10.83 4.50
C PHE A 133 -14.76 10.06 3.69
N GLU A 134 -16.05 10.38 3.85
CA GLU A 134 -17.13 9.84 3.03
C GLU A 134 -16.92 10.21 1.56
N LEU A 135 -16.68 11.50 1.28
CA LEU A 135 -16.38 11.98 -0.07
C LEU A 135 -15.12 11.34 -0.64
N ALA A 136 -14.06 11.17 0.16
CA ALA A 136 -12.83 10.51 -0.29
C ALA A 136 -13.06 9.03 -0.63
N ALA A 137 -13.85 8.31 0.17
CA ALA A 137 -14.20 6.93 -0.08
C ALA A 137 -15.05 6.78 -1.36
N GLU A 138 -16.07 7.62 -1.52
CA GLU A 138 -16.89 7.67 -2.73
C GLU A 138 -16.06 8.06 -3.96
N TRP A 139 -15.14 9.02 -3.81
CA TRP A 139 -14.26 9.44 -4.89
C TRP A 139 -13.39 8.29 -5.38
N ARG A 140 -12.66 7.67 -4.44
CA ARG A 140 -11.81 6.52 -4.75
C ARG A 140 -12.64 5.39 -5.38
N GLN A 141 -13.83 5.10 -4.86
CA GLN A 141 -14.68 4.04 -5.37
C GLN A 141 -15.23 4.30 -6.78
N THR A 142 -15.48 5.57 -7.12
CA THR A 142 -16.05 5.99 -8.41
C THR A 142 -14.97 6.12 -9.49
N TRP A 143 -13.86 6.77 -9.17
CA TRP A 143 -12.83 7.14 -10.15
C TRP A 143 -11.56 6.30 -10.09
N GLN A 144 -11.38 5.47 -9.05
CA GLN A 144 -10.20 4.62 -8.85
C GLN A 144 -8.88 5.40 -8.90
N THR A 145 -8.88 6.64 -8.41
CA THR A 145 -7.68 7.49 -8.28
C THR A 145 -7.37 7.75 -6.82
N ASP A 146 -6.13 8.12 -6.54
CA ASP A 146 -5.75 8.59 -5.21
C ASP A 146 -6.54 9.86 -4.82
N VAL A 147 -6.72 10.06 -3.52
CA VAL A 147 -7.34 11.25 -2.92
C VAL A 147 -6.65 11.60 -1.62
N ILE A 148 -6.43 12.89 -1.37
CA ILE A 148 -5.78 13.36 -0.15
C ILE A 148 -6.82 14.04 0.75
N VAL A 149 -6.86 13.63 2.02
CA VAL A 149 -7.56 14.31 3.11
C VAL A 149 -6.49 14.93 4.02
N ASP A 150 -6.37 16.25 3.99
CA ASP A 150 -5.49 17.04 4.84
C ASP A 150 -6.27 17.50 6.09
N VAL A 151 -6.07 16.80 7.20
CA VAL A 151 -6.73 17.10 8.48
C VAL A 151 -5.87 18.09 9.25
N VAL A 152 -6.21 19.37 9.15
CA VAL A 152 -5.53 20.46 9.84
C VAL A 152 -5.90 20.44 11.31
N CYS A 153 -4.94 20.11 12.16
CA CYS A 153 -5.11 19.98 13.60
C CYS A 153 -3.92 20.60 14.36
N TYR A 154 -3.67 20.17 15.59
CA TYR A 154 -2.58 20.64 16.42
C TYR A 154 -2.03 19.52 17.31
N ARG A 155 -0.76 19.62 17.72
CA ARG A 155 -0.15 18.68 18.68
C ARG A 155 -0.21 19.27 20.08
N ARG A 156 -0.96 18.64 21.00
CA ARG A 156 -1.20 19.19 22.35
C ARG A 156 0.06 19.24 23.22
N PHE A 157 0.91 18.22 23.12
CA PHE A 157 2.16 18.10 23.86
C PHE A 157 3.36 18.28 22.93
N GLY A 158 4.58 18.07 23.44
CA GLY A 158 5.79 18.03 22.63
C GLY A 158 5.78 16.90 21.59
N HIS A 159 6.90 16.70 20.88
CA HIS A 159 6.99 15.62 19.89
C HIS A 159 6.80 14.25 20.53
N ASN A 160 7.35 14.07 21.72
CA ASN A 160 6.87 13.12 22.71
C ASN A 160 6.28 13.86 23.92
N GLU A 161 5.56 13.14 24.79
CA GLU A 161 4.85 13.71 25.95
C GLU A 161 5.78 14.31 27.02
N THR A 162 7.08 13.98 26.98
CA THR A 162 8.09 14.49 27.92
C THR A 162 8.86 15.70 27.39
N ASP A 163 8.75 16.00 26.08
CA ASP A 163 9.39 17.15 25.46
C ASP A 163 8.65 18.45 25.82
N ALA A 164 9.41 19.53 26.00
CA ALA A 164 8.90 20.88 26.21
C ALA A 164 8.97 21.68 24.89
N PRO A 165 7.88 21.76 24.12
CA PRO A 165 7.87 22.41 22.82
C PRO A 165 7.95 23.95 22.91
N GLU A 166 7.72 24.54 24.08
CA GLU A 166 7.82 25.98 24.30
C GLU A 166 9.23 26.53 24.06
N TYR A 167 10.27 25.68 24.07
CA TYR A 167 11.64 26.09 23.77
C TYR A 167 11.83 26.54 22.31
N THR A 168 11.05 25.99 21.39
CA THR A 168 11.19 26.23 19.94
C THR A 168 9.93 26.83 19.32
N GLN A 169 8.73 26.52 19.84
CA GLN A 169 7.43 26.98 19.34
C GLN A 169 6.59 27.76 20.40
N PRO A 170 7.15 28.77 21.11
CA PRO A 170 6.46 29.40 22.24
C PRO A 170 5.15 30.12 21.86
N VAL A 171 5.08 30.71 20.66
CA VAL A 171 3.89 31.44 20.20
C VAL A 171 2.75 30.48 19.90
N LEU A 172 3.03 29.40 19.17
CA LEU A 172 2.07 28.35 18.81
C LEU A 172 1.53 27.67 20.08
N TYR A 173 2.41 27.24 20.99
CA TYR A 173 1.97 26.52 22.19
C TYR A 173 1.24 27.43 23.19
N LYS A 174 1.49 28.74 23.19
CA LYS A 174 0.66 29.70 23.92
C LYS A 174 -0.79 29.73 23.41
N GLN A 175 -1.02 29.50 22.13
CA GLN A 175 -2.37 29.39 21.55
C GLN A 175 -2.98 28.01 21.85
N ILE A 176 -2.24 26.93 21.60
CA ILE A 176 -2.69 25.55 21.86
C ILE A 176 -3.08 25.35 23.33
N ASN A 177 -2.30 25.89 24.27
CA ASN A 177 -2.57 25.76 25.70
C ASN A 177 -3.86 26.47 26.14
N LYS A 178 -4.29 27.52 25.41
CA LYS A 178 -5.55 28.23 25.64
C LYS A 178 -6.74 27.61 24.91
N HIS A 179 -6.46 26.86 23.85
CA HIS A 179 -7.48 26.22 23.04
C HIS A 179 -8.11 25.03 23.78
N PRO A 180 -9.45 24.93 23.86
CA PRO A 180 -10.11 23.73 24.36
C PRO A 180 -9.74 22.50 23.52
N ARG A 181 -9.85 21.31 24.11
CA ARG A 181 -9.65 20.06 23.34
C ARG A 181 -10.77 19.92 22.31
N THR A 182 -10.47 19.35 21.15
CA THR A 182 -11.45 19.04 20.10
C THR A 182 -12.70 18.33 20.62
N GLU A 183 -12.54 17.36 21.54
CA GLU A 183 -13.65 16.70 22.23
C GLU A 183 -14.58 17.71 22.92
N ALA A 184 -14.02 18.68 23.66
CA ALA A 184 -14.81 19.66 24.39
C ALA A 184 -15.48 20.68 23.45
N VAL A 185 -14.83 21.02 22.34
CA VAL A 185 -15.40 21.85 21.27
C VAL A 185 -16.63 21.16 20.69
N TYR A 186 -16.50 19.89 20.33
CA TYR A 186 -17.59 19.12 19.74
C TYR A 186 -18.71 18.81 20.74
N ALA A 187 -18.36 18.44 21.97
CA ALA A 187 -19.31 18.26 23.07
C ALA A 187 -20.18 19.49 23.28
N LYS A 188 -19.57 20.69 23.28
CA LYS A 188 -20.32 21.94 23.37
C LYS A 188 -21.28 22.11 22.20
N SER A 189 -20.84 21.85 20.97
CA SER A 189 -21.70 21.91 19.78
C SER A 189 -22.90 20.97 19.86
N LEU A 190 -22.73 19.76 20.41
CA LEU A 190 -23.81 18.79 20.59
C LEU A 190 -24.84 19.27 21.62
N VAL A 191 -24.38 19.89 22.71
CA VAL A 191 -25.27 20.47 23.73
C VAL A 191 -26.00 21.69 23.19
N ASP A 192 -25.28 22.60 22.53
CA ASP A 192 -25.84 23.83 21.96
C ASP A 192 -26.89 23.53 20.87
N SER A 193 -26.72 22.44 20.12
CA SER A 193 -27.70 21.97 19.12
C SER A 193 -28.84 21.13 19.71
N GLY A 194 -28.76 20.75 20.98
CA GLY A 194 -29.72 19.85 21.63
C GLY A 194 -29.63 18.39 21.17
N ALA A 195 -28.59 18.02 20.42
CA ALA A 195 -28.35 16.66 19.96
C ALA A 195 -27.93 15.70 21.08
N ALA A 196 -27.34 16.24 22.16
CA ALA A 196 -27.01 15.49 23.37
C ALA A 196 -27.11 16.39 24.61
N THR A 197 -27.31 15.77 25.77
CA THR A 197 -27.28 16.45 27.08
C THR A 197 -25.90 16.33 27.73
N PRO A 198 -25.50 17.28 28.60
CA PRO A 198 -24.25 17.17 29.35
C PRO A 198 -24.12 15.86 30.15
N GLN A 199 -25.24 15.35 30.67
CA GLN A 199 -25.28 14.10 31.45
C GLN A 199 -24.99 12.87 30.58
N GLU A 200 -25.51 12.82 29.35
CA GLU A 200 -25.22 11.75 28.40
C GLU A 200 -23.74 11.76 27.99
N LEU A 201 -23.17 12.93 27.73
CA LEU A 201 -21.77 13.08 27.36
C LEU A 201 -20.84 12.63 28.50
N GLU A 202 -21.14 12.99 29.74
CA GLU A 202 -20.36 12.56 30.91
C GLU A 202 -20.51 11.06 31.17
N ALA A 203 -21.71 10.49 30.98
CA ALA A 203 -21.93 9.06 31.09
C ALA A 203 -21.09 8.28 30.05
N MET A 204 -21.02 8.75 28.81
CA MET A 204 -20.18 8.15 27.76
C MET A 204 -18.70 8.21 28.13
N LYS A 205 -18.19 9.35 28.58
CA LYS A 205 -16.80 9.47 29.06
C LYS A 205 -16.49 8.51 30.20
N SER A 206 -17.39 8.41 31.18
CA SER A 206 -17.25 7.49 32.30
C SER A 206 -17.22 6.02 31.86
N SER A 207 -18.04 5.65 30.86
CA SER A 207 -18.03 4.30 30.29
C SER A 207 -16.69 3.98 29.64
N ILE A 208 -16.19 4.86 28.76
CA ILE A 208 -14.90 4.68 28.08
C ILE A 208 -13.76 4.56 29.09
N TRP A 209 -13.77 5.37 30.15
CA TRP A 209 -12.75 5.29 31.18
C TRP A 209 -12.78 3.97 31.95
N LYS A 210 -13.98 3.46 32.26
CA LYS A 210 -14.15 2.13 32.88
C LYS A 210 -13.66 1.01 31.98
N GLU A 211 -13.92 1.09 30.68
CA GLU A 211 -13.42 0.11 29.70
C GLU A 211 -11.88 0.11 29.66
N HIS A 212 -11.25 1.29 29.62
CA HIS A 212 -9.78 1.40 29.70
C HIS A 212 -9.21 0.89 31.02
N GLU A 213 -9.86 1.19 32.15
CA GLU A 213 -9.42 0.71 33.47
C GLU A 213 -9.55 -0.82 33.59
N ALA A 214 -10.61 -1.40 33.03
CA ALA A 214 -10.78 -2.84 32.96
C ALA A 214 -9.68 -3.50 32.10
N ALA A 215 -9.42 -2.96 30.90
CA ALA A 215 -8.37 -3.44 30.02
C ALA A 215 -6.97 -3.33 30.67
N PHE A 216 -6.70 -2.25 31.39
CA PHE A 216 -5.44 -2.07 32.13
C PHE A 216 -5.25 -3.15 33.21
N LYS A 217 -6.32 -3.51 33.95
CA LYS A 217 -6.27 -4.59 34.95
C LYS A 217 -6.10 -5.97 34.31
N GLU A 218 -6.68 -6.19 33.14
CA GLU A 218 -6.56 -7.44 32.41
C GLU A 218 -5.14 -7.66 31.88
N ALA A 219 -4.43 -6.58 31.54
CA ALA A 219 -3.07 -6.61 30.99
C ALA A 219 -2.07 -7.37 31.88
N ASP A 220 -2.22 -7.34 33.21
CA ASP A 220 -1.37 -8.09 34.15
C ASP A 220 -1.46 -9.61 33.96
N SER A 221 -2.61 -10.09 33.50
CA SER A 221 -2.90 -11.51 33.27
C SER A 221 -2.80 -11.92 31.80
N PHE A 222 -2.69 -10.95 30.90
CA PHE A 222 -2.64 -11.17 29.47
C PHE A 222 -1.35 -11.89 29.09
N LYS A 223 -1.49 -13.03 28.41
CA LYS A 223 -0.38 -13.73 27.77
C LYS A 223 -0.60 -13.71 26.27
N PRO A 224 0.34 -13.15 25.49
CA PRO A 224 0.27 -13.27 24.04
C PRO A 224 0.16 -14.74 23.66
N SER A 225 -0.85 -15.13 22.89
CA SER A 225 -0.92 -16.49 22.38
C SER A 225 0.19 -16.70 21.35
N GLU A 226 0.88 -17.84 21.40
CA GLU A 226 1.85 -18.23 20.36
C GLU A 226 1.20 -18.29 18.96
N GLU A 227 -0.12 -18.49 18.92
CA GLU A 227 -0.96 -18.53 17.72
C GLU A 227 -1.41 -17.14 17.22
N ALA A 228 -1.22 -16.07 18.01
CA ALA A 228 -1.51 -14.70 17.59
C ALA A 228 -0.33 -14.16 16.78
N GLU A 229 -0.01 -14.85 15.69
CA GLU A 229 0.97 -14.34 14.74
C GLU A 229 0.43 -13.04 14.15
N TRP A 230 1.26 -11.99 14.26
CA TRP A 230 1.07 -10.65 13.71
C TRP A 230 0.81 -10.60 12.19
N VAL A 231 0.91 -11.74 11.50
CA VAL A 231 0.77 -11.85 10.06
C VAL A 231 -0.70 -12.16 9.75
N ALA A 232 -1.42 -11.14 9.31
CA ALA A 232 -2.83 -11.23 8.90
C ALA A 232 -3.09 -12.08 7.63
N THR A 233 -2.28 -13.11 7.37
CA THR A 233 -2.46 -14.11 6.33
C THR A 233 -1.82 -15.40 6.84
N LYS A 234 -2.59 -16.47 7.02
CA LYS A 234 -2.03 -17.75 7.41
C LYS A 234 -1.25 -18.31 6.22
N TRP A 235 0.08 -18.31 6.32
CA TRP A 235 0.96 -18.97 5.38
C TRP A 235 0.95 -20.48 5.70
N GLU A 236 -0.20 -21.11 5.47
CA GLU A 236 -0.38 -22.53 5.77
C GLU A 236 0.67 -23.36 5.02
N GLY A 237 1.38 -24.23 5.75
CA GLY A 237 2.46 -25.06 5.21
C GLY A 237 3.85 -24.42 5.23
N PHE A 238 4.00 -23.15 5.60
CA PHE A 238 5.31 -22.54 5.84
C PHE A 238 5.80 -22.83 7.26
N VAL A 239 7.09 -23.12 7.39
CA VAL A 239 7.76 -23.37 8.68
C VAL A 239 8.38 -22.07 9.20
N ARG A 240 8.56 -21.97 10.52
CA ARG A 240 9.22 -20.80 11.11
C ARG A 240 10.72 -20.85 10.82
N PRO A 241 11.43 -19.70 10.81
CA PRO A 241 12.89 -19.67 10.61
C PRO A 241 13.70 -20.50 11.62
N THR A 242 13.12 -20.77 12.80
CA THR A 242 13.73 -21.61 13.86
C THR A 242 13.52 -23.10 13.65
N ASP A 243 12.58 -23.47 12.77
CA ASP A 243 12.30 -24.86 12.45
C ASP A 243 13.29 -25.34 11.38
N MET A 244 13.82 -26.55 11.52
CA MET A 244 14.73 -27.12 10.52
C MET A 244 13.97 -27.37 9.22
N SER A 245 14.29 -26.63 8.17
CA SER A 245 13.76 -26.90 6.83
C SER A 245 14.46 -28.11 6.22
N ASN A 246 13.70 -29.06 5.69
CA ASN A 246 14.27 -30.16 4.92
C ASN A 246 14.77 -29.63 3.58
N SER A 247 15.95 -30.07 3.13
CA SER A 247 16.39 -29.81 1.76
C SER A 247 15.43 -30.52 0.79
N HIS A 248 14.64 -29.75 0.06
CA HIS A 248 13.74 -30.30 -0.97
C HIS A 248 14.50 -30.47 -2.29
N PRO A 249 14.39 -31.62 -2.97
CA PRO A 249 14.98 -31.79 -4.29
C PRO A 249 14.29 -30.83 -5.27
N THR A 250 15.06 -29.92 -5.87
CA THR A 250 14.57 -28.92 -6.84
C THR A 250 14.72 -29.39 -8.30
N GLY A 251 15.15 -30.64 -8.50
CA GLY A 251 15.28 -31.24 -9.83
C GLY A 251 13.92 -31.45 -10.48
N VAL A 252 13.85 -31.17 -11.79
CA VAL A 252 12.64 -31.30 -12.61
C VAL A 252 12.91 -32.30 -13.72
N ASP A 253 11.87 -33.02 -14.17
CA ASP A 253 11.98 -33.91 -15.33
C ASP A 253 12.52 -33.15 -16.55
N VAL A 254 13.57 -33.68 -17.17
CA VAL A 254 14.20 -33.12 -18.36
C VAL A 254 13.18 -32.96 -19.49
N GLU A 255 12.21 -33.86 -19.59
CA GLU A 255 11.17 -33.77 -20.60
C GLU A 255 10.22 -32.58 -20.37
N LEU A 256 9.96 -32.23 -19.11
CA LEU A 256 9.23 -31.02 -18.75
C LEU A 256 10.03 -29.77 -19.12
N LEU A 257 11.34 -29.77 -18.83
CA LEU A 257 12.24 -28.67 -19.20
C LEU A 257 12.30 -28.47 -20.72
N ARG A 258 12.32 -29.56 -21.52
CA ARG A 258 12.24 -29.47 -22.98
C ARG A 258 10.95 -28.81 -23.45
N LYS A 259 9.79 -29.22 -22.91
CA LYS A 259 8.49 -28.60 -23.24
C LYS A 259 8.44 -27.11 -22.90
N ILE A 260 9.00 -26.72 -21.76
CA ILE A 260 9.13 -25.29 -21.39
C ILE A 260 10.05 -24.58 -22.39
N GLY A 261 11.18 -25.17 -22.73
CA GLY A 261 12.14 -24.66 -23.70
C GLY A 261 11.55 -24.43 -25.10
N GLU A 262 10.79 -25.40 -25.61
CA GLU A 262 10.02 -25.29 -26.85
C GLU A 262 9.05 -24.11 -26.78
N ARG A 263 8.32 -23.98 -25.66
CA ARG A 263 7.37 -22.88 -25.47
C ARG A 263 8.05 -21.51 -25.37
N LEU A 264 9.24 -21.43 -24.79
CA LEU A 264 10.06 -20.21 -24.72
C LEU A 264 10.51 -19.73 -26.11
N CYS A 265 10.74 -20.66 -27.03
CA CYS A 265 11.18 -20.36 -28.39
C CYS A 265 10.04 -20.22 -29.40
N TYR A 266 8.80 -20.51 -28.99
CA TYR A 266 7.62 -20.44 -29.83
C TYR A 266 7.24 -18.99 -30.18
N THR A 267 6.85 -18.78 -31.43
CA THR A 267 6.35 -17.50 -31.94
C THR A 267 5.01 -17.72 -32.62
N PRO A 268 3.96 -16.92 -32.32
CA PRO A 268 2.64 -17.10 -32.92
C PRO A 268 2.65 -17.01 -34.45
N ASP A 269 1.75 -17.73 -35.10
CA ASP A 269 1.58 -17.67 -36.55
C ASP A 269 1.23 -16.24 -36.99
N GLY A 270 1.96 -15.72 -37.99
CA GLY A 270 1.81 -14.35 -38.48
C GLY A 270 2.60 -13.29 -37.71
N PHE A 271 3.24 -13.64 -36.57
CA PHE A 271 4.04 -12.68 -35.80
C PHE A 271 5.42 -12.43 -36.46
N LYS A 272 5.71 -11.17 -36.80
CA LYS A 272 6.97 -10.79 -37.47
C LYS A 272 8.10 -10.52 -36.48
N VAL A 273 8.82 -11.58 -36.12
CA VAL A 273 9.98 -11.50 -35.22
C VAL A 273 11.12 -10.68 -35.85
N HIS A 274 11.74 -9.80 -35.06
CA HIS A 274 12.94 -9.06 -35.47
C HIS A 274 14.09 -10.02 -35.82
N ASN A 275 14.81 -9.76 -36.92
CA ASN A 275 15.83 -10.67 -37.45
C ASN A 275 16.93 -11.01 -36.42
N GLY A 276 17.33 -10.04 -35.59
CA GLY A 276 18.31 -10.27 -34.52
C GLY A 276 17.84 -11.24 -33.44
N LEU A 277 16.53 -11.29 -33.19
CA LEU A 277 15.92 -12.18 -32.20
C LEU A 277 15.69 -13.58 -32.77
N LYS A 278 15.34 -13.71 -34.06
CA LYS A 278 15.22 -15.02 -34.74
C LYS A 278 16.46 -15.88 -34.57
N ARG A 279 17.65 -15.28 -34.72
CA ARG A 279 18.92 -15.97 -34.52
C ARG A 279 19.11 -16.44 -33.08
N GLN A 280 18.71 -15.63 -32.11
CA GLN A 280 18.81 -15.98 -30.69
C GLN A 280 17.85 -17.11 -30.31
N LEU A 281 16.60 -17.06 -30.79
CA LEU A 281 15.60 -18.11 -30.55
C LEU A 281 16.02 -19.44 -31.19
N LYS A 282 16.54 -19.42 -32.43
CA LYS A 282 17.05 -20.63 -33.08
C LYS A 282 18.22 -21.24 -32.32
N LYS A 283 19.20 -20.42 -31.92
CA LYS A 283 20.35 -20.90 -31.13
C LYS A 283 19.89 -21.48 -29.79
N LYS A 284 18.97 -20.80 -29.09
CA LYS A 284 18.40 -21.28 -27.83
C LYS A 284 17.72 -22.63 -27.99
N MET A 285 16.99 -22.85 -29.10
CA MET A 285 16.38 -24.14 -29.41
C MET A 285 17.44 -25.23 -29.64
N GLU A 286 18.50 -24.93 -30.41
CA GLU A 286 19.63 -25.87 -30.63
C GLU A 286 20.34 -26.23 -29.30
N ASP A 287 20.58 -25.23 -28.43
CA ASP A 287 21.19 -25.43 -27.11
C ASP A 287 20.28 -26.29 -26.19
N LEU A 288 18.96 -26.13 -26.27
CA LEU A 288 17.96 -26.92 -25.53
C LEU A 288 17.86 -28.37 -26.02
N GLU A 289 17.94 -28.59 -27.33
CA GLU A 289 17.96 -29.93 -27.94
C GLU A 289 19.25 -30.67 -27.60
N GLY A 290 20.39 -29.98 -27.64
CA GLY A 290 21.71 -30.54 -27.34
C GLY A 290 21.96 -30.79 -25.85
N GLY A 291 21.41 -29.94 -24.97
CA GLY A 291 21.44 -30.14 -23.51
C GLY A 291 22.78 -29.86 -22.82
N GLU A 292 23.86 -29.58 -23.56
CA GLU A 292 25.21 -29.37 -22.99
C GLU A 292 25.54 -27.89 -22.73
N THR A 293 24.88 -26.95 -23.43
CA THR A 293 25.24 -25.52 -23.46
C THR A 293 24.08 -24.61 -23.05
N ILE A 294 23.46 -24.88 -21.90
CA ILE A 294 22.38 -24.04 -21.36
C ILE A 294 22.94 -22.76 -20.72
N ASP A 295 22.60 -21.60 -21.29
CA ASP A 295 23.00 -20.30 -20.73
C ASP A 295 22.15 -19.89 -19.51
N TRP A 296 22.64 -18.89 -18.77
CA TRP A 296 22.01 -18.44 -17.52
C TRP A 296 20.56 -17.99 -17.71
N ALA A 297 20.28 -17.23 -18.78
CA ALA A 297 18.94 -16.72 -19.06
C ALA A 297 17.96 -17.84 -19.43
N THR A 298 18.44 -18.89 -20.10
CA THR A 298 17.64 -20.08 -20.40
C THR A 298 17.37 -20.87 -19.13
N ALA A 299 18.37 -21.08 -18.28
CA ALA A 299 18.18 -21.75 -17.00
C ALA A 299 17.18 -21.01 -16.09
N GLU A 300 17.25 -19.67 -16.02
CA GLU A 300 16.29 -18.84 -15.28
C GLU A 300 14.86 -18.99 -15.82
N ALA A 301 14.69 -18.90 -17.14
CA ALA A 301 13.38 -19.04 -17.76
C ALA A 301 12.78 -20.45 -17.61
N LEU A 302 13.62 -21.49 -17.65
CA LEU A 302 13.23 -22.88 -17.37
C LEU A 302 12.75 -23.04 -15.92
N ALA A 303 13.46 -22.47 -14.95
CA ALA A 303 13.07 -22.49 -13.55
C ALA A 303 11.75 -21.74 -13.29
N PHE A 304 11.56 -20.58 -13.92
CA PHE A 304 10.27 -19.87 -13.82
C PHE A 304 9.14 -20.66 -14.48
N GLY A 305 9.39 -21.26 -15.64
CA GLY A 305 8.41 -22.10 -16.33
C GLY A 305 8.00 -23.32 -15.51
N SER A 306 8.95 -23.99 -14.83
CA SER A 306 8.62 -25.15 -13.99
C SER A 306 7.77 -24.75 -12.79
N LEU A 307 8.12 -23.64 -12.11
CA LEU A 307 7.33 -23.11 -11.00
C LEU A 307 5.90 -22.74 -11.43
N LEU A 308 5.74 -22.13 -12.61
CA LEU A 308 4.41 -21.80 -13.14
C LEU A 308 3.56 -23.03 -13.41
N LEU A 309 4.15 -24.13 -13.91
CA LEU A 309 3.44 -25.39 -14.14
C LEU A 309 3.06 -26.10 -12.83
N GLU A 310 3.80 -25.88 -11.76
CA GLU A 310 3.47 -26.35 -10.40
C GLU A 310 2.40 -25.48 -9.72
N GLY A 311 1.95 -24.39 -10.35
CA GLY A 311 0.96 -23.46 -9.81
C GLY A 311 1.54 -22.33 -8.95
N ASN A 312 2.87 -22.21 -8.87
CA ASN A 312 3.54 -21.12 -8.17
C ASN A 312 3.58 -19.86 -9.05
N HIS A 313 3.13 -18.73 -8.51
CA HIS A 313 3.15 -17.46 -9.23
C HIS A 313 4.56 -16.84 -9.20
N VAL A 314 5.03 -16.39 -10.37
CA VAL A 314 6.32 -15.68 -10.52
C VAL A 314 6.04 -14.23 -10.92
N ARG A 315 6.52 -13.27 -10.10
CA ARG A 315 6.43 -11.83 -10.38
C ARG A 315 7.84 -11.25 -10.50
N MET A 316 8.26 -10.90 -11.71
CA MET A 316 9.52 -10.20 -11.97
C MET A 316 9.26 -8.72 -12.26
N LYS A 317 9.94 -7.83 -11.54
CA LYS A 317 9.84 -6.37 -11.70
C LYS A 317 11.21 -5.71 -11.53
N GLY A 318 11.42 -4.61 -12.25
CA GLY A 318 12.64 -3.80 -12.28
C GLY A 318 12.72 -3.01 -13.59
N LEU A 319 13.77 -2.20 -13.77
CA LEU A 319 14.10 -1.56 -15.05
C LEU A 319 14.65 -2.59 -16.06
N CYS A 320 14.02 -3.77 -16.14
CA CYS A 320 14.51 -4.95 -16.83
C CYS A 320 13.71 -5.27 -18.11
N GLU A 321 12.84 -4.37 -18.56
CA GLU A 321 12.13 -4.50 -19.85
C GLU A 321 13.03 -4.13 -21.04
N THR A 322 14.23 -4.72 -21.11
CA THR A 322 15.09 -4.64 -22.30
C THR A 322 15.14 -5.99 -23.03
N GLY A 323 14.03 -6.30 -23.70
CA GLY A 323 14.07 -6.84 -25.07
C GLY A 323 13.63 -5.71 -26.02
N PRO A 324 14.10 -5.61 -27.27
CA PRO A 324 13.89 -4.42 -28.08
C PRO A 324 12.39 -4.17 -28.34
N ILE A 325 11.91 -3.02 -27.85
CA ILE A 325 10.57 -2.48 -28.12
C ILE A 325 10.50 -2.12 -29.61
N VAL A 326 9.66 -2.82 -30.38
CA VAL A 326 9.27 -2.41 -31.73
C VAL A 326 7.84 -1.87 -31.66
N LYS A 327 7.67 -0.58 -31.96
CA LYS A 327 6.34 0.03 -32.18
C LYS A 327 5.78 -0.45 -33.52
N GLU A 328 4.67 -1.18 -33.52
CA GLU A 328 3.82 -1.38 -34.70
C GLU A 328 2.60 -0.45 -34.63
N SER A 329 2.77 0.79 -35.13
CA SER A 329 1.69 1.75 -35.41
C SER A 329 0.86 2.29 -34.20
N LYS A 330 0.04 3.31 -34.45
CA LYS A 330 -0.64 4.15 -33.44
C LYS A 330 -2.00 3.63 -32.96
N SER A 331 -2.45 2.45 -33.38
CA SER A 331 -3.87 2.04 -33.21
C SER A 331 -4.11 0.67 -32.57
N GLU A 332 -3.07 -0.04 -32.10
CA GLU A 332 -3.24 -1.33 -31.43
C GLU A 332 -2.56 -1.33 -30.05
N PRO A 333 -3.15 -1.99 -29.03
CA PRO A 333 -2.48 -2.17 -27.75
C PRO A 333 -1.26 -3.08 -27.96
N PRO A 334 -0.09 -2.76 -27.36
CA PRO A 334 1.11 -3.58 -27.49
C PRO A 334 0.85 -5.00 -27.00
N VAL A 335 1.16 -5.99 -27.85
CA VAL A 335 1.21 -7.39 -27.43
C VAL A 335 2.59 -7.62 -26.82
N ASP A 336 2.65 -7.66 -25.49
CA ASP A 336 3.87 -7.94 -24.74
C ASP A 336 4.32 -9.38 -24.97
N VAL A 337 5.19 -9.60 -25.96
CA VAL A 337 6.00 -10.81 -26.05
C VAL A 337 7.43 -10.41 -25.69
N CYS A 338 7.73 -10.42 -24.40
CA CYS A 338 9.10 -10.32 -23.93
C CYS A 338 9.79 -11.67 -24.17
N PRO A 339 10.98 -11.72 -24.80
CA PRO A 339 11.79 -12.94 -24.88
C PRO A 339 12.22 -13.50 -23.50
N ARG A 340 11.87 -12.81 -22.40
CA ARG A 340 12.14 -13.17 -21.01
C ARG A 340 10.89 -13.20 -20.10
N CYS A 341 9.71 -12.76 -20.56
CA CYS A 341 8.53 -12.68 -19.69
C CYS A 341 7.30 -13.28 -20.35
N PHE A 342 6.75 -14.29 -19.69
CA PHE A 342 5.46 -14.89 -19.99
C PHE A 342 4.32 -13.91 -19.69
N ARG A 343 3.44 -13.66 -20.68
CA ARG A 343 2.01 -13.45 -20.42
C ARG A 343 1.27 -14.69 -20.90
N PRO A 344 0.48 -15.37 -20.05
CA PRO A 344 -0.53 -16.28 -20.56
C PRO A 344 -1.64 -15.43 -21.21
N SER A 345 -1.82 -15.54 -22.51
CA SER A 345 -3.09 -15.17 -23.15
C SER A 345 -4.14 -16.19 -22.73
N LYS A 346 -5.34 -15.68 -22.41
CA LYS A 346 -6.60 -16.39 -22.10
C LYS A 346 -6.68 -17.88 -22.43
#